data_AF-H4F270-F1
#
_entry.id   AF-H4F270-F1
#
_cell.length_a   1.000
_cell.length_b   1.000
_cell.length_c   1.000
_cell.angle_alpha   90.00
_cell.angle_beta   90.00
_cell.angle_gamma   90.00
#
_symmetry.space_group_name_H-M   'P 1'
#
loop_
_entity.id
_entity.type
_entity.pdbx_description
1 polymer ?
#
loop_
_entity_poly.entity_id
_entity_poly.type
_entity_poly.pdbx_seq_one_letter_code
_entity_poly.pdbx_strand_id
1 'polypeptide(L)'
;MRQQQISAFHRHRLILMLRILDGLRDGASRREIASVIFGRDVRSISAVDWQNTSARRHLARLIAEGRGYVSGGYRRILRGGPTKGQLFHNAAHERTSSA
;
A
#
# COMPACT_ATOMS: atom_id res chain seq x y z
N MET A 1 24.00 7.89 12.17
CA MET A 1 22.60 7.70 11.71
C MET A 1 22.30 6.21 11.69
N ARG A 2 21.30 5.71 12.42
CA ARG A 2 20.88 4.30 12.30
C ARG A 2 20.48 4.03 10.85
N GLN A 3 21.10 3.03 10.21
CA GLN A 3 20.69 2.60 8.87
C GLN A 3 19.21 2.23 8.90
N GLN A 4 18.44 2.76 7.94
CA GLN A 4 17.04 2.39 7.76
C GLN A 4 16.99 0.94 7.32
N GLN A 5 16.64 0.04 8.25
CA GLN A 5 16.45 -1.39 7.95
C GLN A 5 15.09 -1.59 7.27
N ILE A 6 14.94 -1.11 6.03
CA ILE A 6 13.76 -1.36 5.20
C ILE A 6 13.98 -2.66 4.43
N SER A 7 13.18 -3.68 4.70
CA SER A 7 13.22 -4.91 3.93
C SER A 7 12.87 -4.67 2.45
N ALA A 8 13.38 -5.53 1.56
CA ALA A 8 13.08 -5.44 0.12
C ALA A 8 11.56 -5.42 -0.16
N PHE A 9 10.79 -6.20 0.59
CA PHE A 9 9.32 -6.20 0.52
C PHE A 9 8.71 -4.84 0.85
N HIS A 10 9.11 -4.21 1.97
CA HIS A 10 8.59 -2.90 2.34
C HIS A 10 9.01 -1.83 1.33
N ARG A 11 10.25 -1.87 0.83
CA ARG A 11 10.72 -0.97 -0.22
C ARG A 11 9.87 -1.09 -1.49
N HIS A 12 9.64 -2.31 -1.95
CA HIS A 12 8.79 -2.58 -3.11
C HIS A 12 7.38 -2.01 -2.90
N ARG A 13 6.79 -2.27 -1.73
CA ARG A 13 5.44 -1.81 -1.41
C ARG A 13 5.33 -0.28 -1.33
N LEU A 14 6.34 0.41 -0.80
CA LEU A 14 6.39 1.88 -0.78
C LEU A 14 6.49 2.47 -2.19
N ILE A 15 7.34 1.89 -3.04
CA ILE A 15 7.46 2.28 -4.45
C ILE A 15 6.12 2.07 -5.18
N LEU A 16 5.44 0.95 -4.91
CA LEU A 16 4.14 0.64 -5.48
C LEU A 16 3.10 1.71 -5.12
N MET A 17 3.06 2.13 -3.85
CA MET A 17 2.16 3.19 -3.39
C MET A 17 2.45 4.52 -4.06
N LEU A 18 3.72 4.90 -4.21
CA LEU A 18 4.08 6.13 -4.90
C LEU A 18 3.59 6.11 -6.35
N ARG A 19 3.87 5.04 -7.10
CA ARG A 19 3.39 4.87 -8.48
C ARG A 19 1.87 4.95 -8.60
N ILE A 20 1.14 4.36 -7.65
CA ILE A 20 -0.32 4.44 -7.59
C ILE A 20 -0.77 5.89 -7.40
N LEU A 21 -0.14 6.64 -6.49
CA LEU A 21 -0.50 8.03 -6.23
C LEU A 21 -0.13 8.95 -7.39
N ASP A 22 0.98 8.72 -8.05
CA ASP A 22 1.41 9.48 -9.22
C ASP A 22 0.43 9.23 -10.38
N GLY A 23 0.06 7.97 -10.65
CA GLY A 23 -0.99 7.68 -11.63
C GLY A 23 -2.33 8.35 -11.32
N LEU A 24 -2.73 8.42 -10.04
CA LEU A 24 -3.93 9.17 -9.65
C LEU A 24 -3.80 10.68 -9.87
N ARG A 25 -2.59 11.25 -9.66
CA ARG A 25 -2.32 12.67 -9.92
C ARG A 25 -2.35 12.98 -11.41
N ASP A 26 -1.89 12.05 -12.24
CA ASP A 26 -1.91 12.14 -13.70
C ASP A 26 -3.30 11.85 -14.29
N GLY A 27 -4.32 11.63 -13.44
CA GLY A 27 -5.71 11.44 -13.86
C GLY A 27 -6.08 10.00 -14.23
N ALA A 28 -5.20 9.03 -14.06
CA ALA A 28 -5.51 7.63 -14.33
C ALA A 28 -6.63 7.12 -13.40
N SER A 29 -7.58 6.39 -13.96
CA SER A 29 -8.65 5.79 -13.19
C SER A 29 -8.12 4.68 -12.29
N ARG A 30 -8.83 4.40 -11.19
CA ARG A 30 -8.49 3.28 -10.29
C ARG A 30 -8.47 1.94 -11.03
N ARG A 31 -9.27 1.78 -12.08
CA ARG A 31 -9.31 0.54 -12.86
C ARG A 31 -8.09 0.41 -13.77
N GLU A 32 -7.65 1.50 -14.40
CA GLU A 32 -6.41 1.51 -15.17
C GLU A 32 -5.20 1.23 -14.28
N ILE A 33 -5.13 1.89 -13.11
CA ILE A 33 -4.06 1.62 -12.13
C ILE A 33 -4.11 0.16 -11.69
N ALA A 34 -5.27 -0.35 -11.29
CA ALA A 34 -5.41 -1.75 -10.89
C ALA A 34 -4.97 -2.72 -11.98
N SER A 35 -5.23 -2.41 -13.25
CA SER A 35 -4.85 -3.27 -14.37
C SER A 35 -3.35 -3.30 -14.66
N VAL A 36 -2.62 -2.27 -14.25
CA VAL A 36 -1.14 -2.25 -14.31
C VAL A 36 -0.54 -3.01 -13.13
N ILE A 37 -1.19 -2.93 -11.97
CA ILE A 37 -0.66 -3.45 -10.69
C ILE A 37 -1.00 -4.92 -10.47
N PHE A 38 -2.21 -5.36 -10.81
CA PHE A 38 -2.70 -6.71 -10.52
C PHE A 38 -2.82 -7.61 -11.76
N GLY A 39 -2.81 -7.04 -12.96
CA GLY A 39 -2.93 -7.80 -14.21
C GLY A 39 -3.92 -7.18 -15.19
N ARG A 40 -3.72 -7.46 -16.49
CA ARG A 40 -4.58 -6.90 -17.55
C ARG A 40 -6.00 -7.47 -17.54
N ASP A 41 -6.20 -8.63 -16.92
CA ASP A 41 -7.51 -9.27 -16.68
C ASP A 41 -8.48 -8.37 -15.91
N VAL A 42 -7.98 -7.44 -15.08
CA VAL A 42 -8.83 -6.42 -14.43
C VAL A 42 -9.59 -5.56 -15.45
N ARG A 43 -9.05 -5.37 -16.67
CA ARG A 43 -9.76 -4.64 -17.73
C ARG A 43 -10.93 -5.42 -18.31
N SER A 44 -10.95 -6.74 -18.27
CA SER A 44 -12.06 -7.55 -18.81
C SER A 44 -13.23 -7.73 -17.83
N ILE A 45 -13.06 -7.42 -16.55
CA ILE A 45 -14.11 -7.52 -15.53
C ILE A 45 -15.23 -6.52 -15.82
N SER A 46 -16.50 -6.90 -15.68
CA SER A 46 -17.61 -5.95 -15.86
C SER A 46 -17.53 -4.80 -14.84
N ALA A 47 -18.17 -3.66 -15.13
CA ALA A 47 -18.19 -2.53 -14.20
C ALA A 47 -18.83 -2.89 -12.85
N VAL A 48 -19.86 -3.74 -12.87
CA VAL A 48 -20.57 -4.22 -11.67
C VAL A 48 -19.67 -5.16 -10.87
N ASP A 49 -19.06 -6.15 -11.52
CA ASP A 49 -18.21 -7.12 -10.86
C ASP A 49 -16.96 -6.47 -10.27
N TRP A 50 -16.40 -5.46 -10.97
CA TRP A 50 -15.25 -4.69 -10.50
C TRP A 50 -15.48 -4.12 -9.09
N GLN A 51 -16.69 -3.65 -8.79
CA GLN A 51 -17.02 -3.06 -7.48
C GLN A 51 -16.88 -4.07 -6.33
N ASN A 52 -17.04 -5.35 -6.61
CA ASN A 52 -17.01 -6.43 -5.62
C ASN A 52 -15.64 -7.14 -5.55
N THR A 53 -14.69 -6.80 -6.43
CA THR A 53 -13.37 -7.44 -6.46
C THR A 53 -12.54 -7.19 -5.21
N SER A 54 -11.72 -8.19 -4.85
CA SER A 54 -10.64 -8.05 -3.88
C SER A 54 -9.57 -7.05 -4.35
N ALA A 55 -9.31 -7.00 -5.66
CA ALA A 55 -8.37 -6.06 -6.30
C ALA A 55 -8.75 -4.59 -6.04
N ARG A 56 -10.03 -4.21 -6.20
CA ARG A 56 -10.49 -2.85 -5.89
C ARG A 56 -10.26 -2.49 -4.42
N ARG A 57 -10.62 -3.39 -3.50
CA ARG A 57 -10.41 -3.20 -2.05
C ARG A 57 -8.93 -3.14 -1.70
N HIS A 58 -8.09 -3.93 -2.36
CA HIS A 58 -6.65 -3.90 -2.17
C HIS A 58 -6.06 -2.57 -2.65
N LEU A 59 -6.42 -2.10 -3.85
CA LEU A 59 -6.01 -0.79 -4.36
C LEU A 59 -6.43 0.34 -3.43
N ALA A 60 -7.68 0.34 -2.94
CA ALA A 60 -8.16 1.36 -2.02
C ALA A 60 -7.31 1.44 -0.73
N ARG A 61 -6.91 0.29 -0.18
CA ARG A 61 -6.00 0.22 0.98
C ARG A 61 -4.62 0.77 0.67
N LEU A 62 -4.05 0.44 -0.49
CA LEU A 62 -2.75 0.96 -0.93
C LEU A 62 -2.79 2.50 -1.10
N ILE A 63 -3.87 3.03 -1.68
CA ILE A 63 -4.07 4.48 -1.83
C ILE A 63 -4.13 5.15 -0.46
N ALA A 64 -4.97 4.64 0.44
CA ALA A 64 -5.13 5.21 1.78
C ALA A 64 -3.81 5.19 2.58
N GLU A 65 -3.07 4.09 2.51
CA GLU A 65 -1.79 3.99 3.19
C GLU A 65 -0.71 4.89 2.56
N GLY A 66 -0.62 4.92 1.23
CA GLY A 66 0.29 5.78 0.50
C GLY A 66 0.08 7.26 0.86
N ARG A 67 -1.18 7.70 0.89
CA ARG A 67 -1.54 9.08 1.33
C ARG A 67 -1.04 9.36 2.73
N GLY A 68 -1.21 8.42 3.67
CA GLY A 68 -0.70 8.56 5.03
C GLY A 68 0.83 8.66 5.12
N TYR A 69 1.56 7.98 4.22
CA TYR A 69 3.01 8.16 4.14
C TYR A 69 3.38 9.54 3.58
N VAL A 70 2.80 9.95 2.45
CA VAL A 70 3.12 11.24 1.81
C VAL A 70 2.73 12.43 2.69
N SER A 71 1.66 12.33 3.48
CA SER A 71 1.21 13.39 4.40
C SER A 71 2.06 13.52 5.69
N GLY A 72 3.25 12.91 5.74
CA GLY A 72 4.18 13.03 6.88
C GLY A 72 4.57 11.70 7.54
N GLY A 73 3.85 10.61 7.26
CA GLY A 73 4.16 9.28 7.78
C GLY A 73 5.53 8.74 7.34
N TYR A 74 6.07 9.23 6.23
CA TYR A 74 7.41 8.88 5.74
C TYR A 74 8.51 9.17 6.78
N ARG A 75 8.32 10.18 7.64
CA ARG A 75 9.30 10.55 8.68
C ARG A 75 9.56 9.42 9.67
N ARG A 76 8.58 8.54 9.92
CA ARG A 76 8.77 7.36 10.78
C ARG A 76 9.81 6.42 10.19
N ILE A 77 9.75 6.17 8.88
CA ILE A 77 10.71 5.34 8.16
C ILE A 77 12.10 5.96 8.23
N LEU A 78 12.20 7.27 7.97
CA LEU A 78 13.48 7.99 8.01
C LEU A 78 14.13 7.99 9.40
N ARG A 79 13.33 7.92 10.47
CA ARG A 79 13.80 7.82 11.86
C ARG A 79 14.14 6.39 12.29
N GLY A 80 14.03 5.40 11.38
CA GLY A 80 14.25 3.99 11.70
C GLY A 80 13.11 3.35 12.49
N GLY A 81 11.94 3.99 12.54
CA GLY A 81 10.75 3.41 13.14
C GLY A 81 10.09 2.37 12.21
N PRO A 82 9.21 1.51 12.76
CA PRO A 82 8.53 0.49 11.99
C PRO A 82 7.61 1.10 10.92
N THR A 83 7.47 0.41 9.78
CA THR A 83 6.44 0.74 8.80
C THR A 83 5.04 0.51 9.39
N LYS A 84 4.00 1.09 8.78
CA LYS A 84 2.61 0.89 9.23
C LYS A 84 2.22 -0.60 9.24
N GLY A 85 2.69 -1.38 8.25
CA GLY A 85 2.51 -2.83 8.22
C GLY A 85 3.16 -3.54 9.40
N GLN A 86 4.39 -3.15 9.76
CA GLN A 86 5.09 -3.70 10.93
C GLN A 86 4.40 -3.34 12.26
N LEU A 87 3.81 -2.14 12.38
CA LEU A 87 3.06 -1.78 13.58
C LEU A 87 1.88 -2.73 13.85
N PHE A 88 1.14 -3.09 12.80
CA PHE A 88 0.02 -4.02 12.96
C PHE A 88 0.49 -5.46 13.24
N HIS A 89 1.59 -5.89 12.63
CA HIS A 89 2.14 -7.22 12.88
C HIS A 89 2.69 -7.34 14.31
N ASN A 90 3.44 -6.33 14.77
CA ASN A 90 4.00 -6.30 16.13
C ASN A 90 2.90 -6.26 17.19
N ALA A 91 1.87 -5.42 17.00
CA ALA A 91 0.74 -5.31 17.93
C ALA A 91 -0.14 -6.58 17.99
N ALA A 92 -0.06 -7.46 17.00
CA ALA A 92 -0.70 -8.78 17.04
C ALA A 92 0.14 -9.78 17.86
N HIS A 93 1.46 -9.79 17.69
CA HIS A 93 2.37 -10.63 18.47
C HIS A 93 2.40 -10.28 19.96
N GLU A 94 2.30 -8.99 20.31
CA GLU A 94 2.25 -8.54 21.71
C GLU A 94 0.99 -9.03 22.45
N ARG A 95 -0.13 -9.23 21.76
CA ARG A 95 -1.38 -9.74 22.38
C ARG A 95 -1.36 -11.24 22.63
N THR A 96 -0.65 -11.99 21.79
CA THR A 96 -0.54 -13.45 21.92
C THR A 96 0.52 -13.88 22.93
N SER A 97 1.48 -13.02 23.25
CA SER A 97 2.56 -13.30 24.22
C SER A 97 2.23 -12.90 25.67
N SER A 98 1.10 -12.21 25.90
CA SER A 98 0.61 -11.82 27.24
C SER A 98 -0.59 -12.64 27.72
N ALA A 99 -0.81 -13.82 27.14
CA ALA A 99 -1.78 -14.82 27.57
C ALA A 99 -1.06 -16.15 27.84
#